data_AF-A0A7Y8V2B2-F1
#
_entry.id   AF-A0A7Y8V2B2-F1
#
_cell.length_a   1.000
_cell.length_b   1.000
_cell.length_c   1.000
_cell.angle_alpha   90.00
_cell.angle_beta   90.00
_cell.angle_gamma   90.00
#
_symmetry.space_group_name_H-M   'P 1'
#
loop_
_entity.id
_entity.type
_entity.pdbx_description
1 polymer ?
#
loop_
_entity_poly.entity_id
_entity_poly.type
_entity_poly.pdbx_seq_one_letter_code
_entity_poly.pdbx_strand_id
1 'polypeptide(L)'
;MKLRHFLLGAGIGIAAAVAVKRYVMTPYISSEKALRIVKSAFKQRGPIDGSWIYTVPEPYTVNGETVTVYKTGITRSVFGELEQYEVMVDAKTGMIVDVIDTAA
;
A
#
# COMPACT_ATOMS: atom_id res chain seq x y z
N MET A 1 -38.21 -19.03 27.69
CA MET A 1 -37.92 -19.05 26.24
C MET A 1 -36.53 -19.66 26.01
N LYS A 2 -36.39 -20.51 24.98
CA LYS A 2 -35.36 -21.54 24.77
C LYS A 2 -33.92 -21.00 24.60
N LEU A 3 -32.98 -21.51 25.41
CA LEU A 3 -31.52 -21.38 25.19
C LEU A 3 -31.10 -21.82 23.77
N ARG A 4 -31.88 -22.72 23.15
CA ARG A 4 -31.69 -23.22 21.79
C ARG A 4 -31.71 -22.12 20.72
N HIS A 5 -32.58 -21.12 20.83
CA HIS A 5 -32.59 -20.02 19.85
C HIS A 5 -31.54 -18.93 20.13
N PHE A 6 -31.07 -18.81 21.39
CA PHE A 6 -29.91 -17.98 21.70
C PHE A 6 -28.63 -18.57 21.10
N LEU A 7 -28.42 -19.88 21.24
CA LEU A 7 -27.27 -20.59 20.65
C LEU A 7 -27.32 -20.60 19.11
N LEU A 8 -28.50 -20.74 18.51
CA LEU A 8 -28.65 -20.60 17.06
C LEU A 8 -28.31 -19.18 16.58
N GLY A 9 -28.79 -18.14 17.27
CA GLY A 9 -28.48 -16.74 16.93
C GLY A 9 -26.99 -16.43 17.08
N ALA A 10 -26.35 -16.90 18.15
CA ALA A 10 -24.92 -16.75 18.37
C ALA A 10 -24.07 -17.46 17.30
N GLY A 11 -24.48 -18.66 16.88
CA GLY A 11 -23.81 -19.42 15.80
C GLY A 11 -23.87 -18.70 14.45
N ILE A 12 -25.03 -18.14 14.10
CA ILE A 12 -25.22 -17.36 12.86
C ILE A 12 -24.36 -16.08 12.89
N GLY A 13 -24.32 -15.39 14.04
CA GLY A 13 -23.50 -14.18 14.22
C GLY A 13 -21.99 -14.44 14.04
N ILE A 14 -21.47 -15.52 14.62
CA ILE A 14 -20.05 -15.90 14.49
C ILE A 14 -19.74 -16.30 13.04
N ALA A 15 -20.61 -17.08 12.39
CA ALA A 15 -20.41 -17.48 11.00
C ALA A 15 -20.40 -16.29 10.04
N ALA A 16 -21.32 -15.32 10.23
CA ALA A 16 -21.36 -14.09 9.45
C ALA A 16 -20.10 -13.23 9.67
N ALA A 17 -19.65 -13.06 10.92
CA ALA A 17 -18.44 -12.29 11.22
C ALA A 17 -17.16 -12.92 10.60
N VAL A 18 -17.06 -14.24 10.57
CA VAL A 18 -15.94 -14.96 9.92
C VAL A 18 -16.03 -14.86 8.40
N ALA A 19 -17.22 -14.91 7.82
CA ALA A 19 -17.42 -14.78 6.38
C ALA A 19 -17.06 -13.38 5.85
N VAL A 20 -17.46 -12.32 6.57
CA VAL A 20 -17.10 -10.93 6.22
C VAL A 20 -15.57 -10.74 6.25
N LYS A 21 -14.88 -11.30 7.25
CA LYS A 21 -13.41 -11.20 7.34
C LYS A 21 -12.67 -11.78 6.13
N ARG A 22 -13.23 -12.79 5.46
CA ARG A 22 -12.65 -13.36 4.22
C ARG A 22 -12.92 -12.53 2.97
N TYR A 23 -14.01 -11.78 2.92
CA TYR A 23 -14.32 -10.87 1.79
C TYR A 23 -13.65 -9.50 1.90
N VAL A 24 -13.20 -9.11 3.10
CA VAL A 24 -12.38 -7.91 3.33
C VAL A 24 -10.88 -8.22 3.17
N MET A 25 -10.52 -9.25 2.38
CA MET A 25 -9.17 -9.36 1.85
C MET A 25 -9.09 -8.40 0.65
N THR A 26 -8.59 -7.19 0.91
CA THR A 26 -8.30 -6.23 -0.15
C THR A 26 -7.40 -6.91 -1.18
N PRO A 27 -7.70 -6.85 -2.49
CA PRO A 27 -6.87 -7.47 -3.53
C PRO A 27 -5.49 -6.81 -3.70
N TYR A 28 -5.12 -5.94 -2.76
CA TYR A 28 -3.93 -5.11 -2.77
C TYR A 28 -2.94 -5.57 -1.72
N ILE A 29 -1.65 -5.38 -2.01
CA ILE A 29 -0.61 -5.47 -1.01
C ILE A 29 -0.81 -4.37 0.05
N SER A 30 -0.26 -4.54 1.26
CA SER A 30 -0.34 -3.46 2.25
C SER A 30 0.54 -2.27 1.84
N SER A 31 0.19 -1.07 2.31
CA SER A 31 1.02 0.13 2.15
C SER A 31 2.43 -0.08 2.70
N GLU A 32 2.58 -0.74 3.85
CA GLU A 32 3.91 -1.01 4.43
C GLU A 32 4.74 -1.93 3.52
N LYS A 33 4.10 -2.89 2.84
CA LYS A 33 4.79 -3.71 1.84
C LYS A 33 5.22 -2.88 0.64
N ALA A 34 4.36 -2.00 0.13
CA ALA A 34 4.70 -1.08 -0.96
C ALA A 34 5.88 -0.15 -0.59
N LEU A 35 5.81 0.52 0.56
CA LEU A 35 6.88 1.39 1.06
C LEU A 35 8.20 0.63 1.23
N ARG A 36 8.15 -0.62 1.74
CA ARG A 36 9.34 -1.45 1.89
C ARG A 36 9.97 -1.81 0.54
N ILE A 37 9.16 -2.10 -0.48
CA ILE A 37 9.66 -2.35 -1.84
C ILE A 37 10.45 -1.13 -2.35
N VAL A 38 9.87 0.06 -2.23
CA VAL A 38 10.52 1.30 -2.67
C VAL A 38 11.79 1.57 -1.88
N LYS A 39 11.75 1.51 -0.55
CA LYS A 39 12.96 1.70 0.28
C LYS A 39 14.06 0.71 -0.08
N SER A 40 13.74 -0.54 -0.36
CA SER A 40 14.72 -1.55 -0.79
C SER A 40 15.32 -1.24 -2.17
N ALA A 41 14.52 -0.68 -3.10
CA ALA A 41 15.01 -0.26 -4.41
C ALA A 41 15.97 0.94 -4.29
N PHE A 42 15.62 1.95 -3.49
CA PHE A 42 16.44 3.16 -3.32
C PHE A 42 17.70 2.92 -2.47
N LYS A 43 17.64 2.03 -1.46
CA LYS A 43 18.82 1.67 -0.65
C LYS A 43 19.97 1.09 -1.45
N GLN A 44 19.71 0.46 -2.60
CA GLN A 44 20.75 -0.03 -3.50
C GLN A 44 21.59 1.11 -4.10
N ARG A 45 21.08 2.35 -4.08
CA ARG A 45 21.71 3.54 -4.65
C ARG A 45 22.22 4.52 -3.58
N GLY A 46 22.11 4.20 -2.29
CA GLY A 46 22.58 5.06 -1.20
C GLY A 46 21.66 5.05 0.03
N PRO A 47 22.08 5.73 1.12
CA PRO A 47 21.23 5.90 2.30
C PRO A 47 19.96 6.70 1.99
N ILE A 48 18.94 6.49 2.83
CA ILE A 48 17.66 7.20 2.76
C ILE A 48 17.53 8.03 4.03
N ASP A 49 17.21 9.30 3.89
CA ASP A 49 17.02 10.23 5.01
C ASP A 49 15.57 10.24 5.49
N GLY A 50 14.62 10.12 4.55
CA GLY A 50 13.19 10.20 4.84
C GLY A 50 12.34 9.36 3.90
N SER A 51 11.13 9.02 4.35
CA SER A 51 10.15 8.33 3.52
C SER A 51 8.73 8.54 4.03
N TRP A 52 7.75 8.67 3.12
CA TRP A 52 6.32 8.76 3.44
C TRP A 52 5.49 7.88 2.51
N ILE A 53 4.24 7.57 2.87
CA ILE A 53 3.31 6.81 2.03
C ILE A 53 1.85 7.24 2.26
N TYR A 54 1.08 7.41 1.19
CA TYR A 54 -0.38 7.44 1.26
C TYR A 54 -0.91 6.01 1.39
N THR A 55 -1.63 5.73 2.47
CA THR A 55 -2.10 4.37 2.80
C THR A 55 -3.35 3.95 2.02
N VAL A 56 -3.99 4.90 1.32
CA VAL A 56 -5.17 4.64 0.49
C VAL A 56 -4.71 4.62 -0.97
N PRO A 57 -4.83 3.48 -1.68
CA PRO A 57 -4.53 3.42 -3.10
C PRO A 57 -5.46 4.32 -3.91
N GLU A 58 -4.94 4.91 -4.99
CA GLU A 58 -5.70 5.78 -5.87
C GLU A 58 -5.42 5.47 -7.34
N PRO A 59 -6.36 5.78 -8.26
CA PRO A 59 -6.12 5.62 -9.69
C PRO A 59 -5.01 6.57 -10.16
N TYR A 60 -4.12 6.06 -11.00
CA TYR A 60 -3.03 6.80 -11.61
C TYR A 60 -2.89 6.37 -13.07
N THR A 61 -2.79 7.34 -13.97
CA THR A 61 -2.69 7.10 -15.41
C THR A 61 -1.25 7.27 -15.86
N VAL A 62 -0.65 6.20 -16.37
CA VAL A 62 0.72 6.17 -16.91
C VAL A 62 0.69 5.54 -18.29
N ASN A 63 1.33 6.17 -19.28
CA ASN A 63 1.38 5.67 -20.67
C ASN A 63 0.00 5.34 -21.28
N GLY A 64 -1.06 6.05 -20.87
CA GLY A 64 -2.44 5.83 -21.35
C GLY A 64 -3.20 4.69 -20.66
N GLU A 65 -2.59 4.01 -19.69
CA GLU A 65 -3.24 2.96 -18.88
C GLU A 65 -3.48 3.46 -17.46
N THR A 66 -4.67 3.18 -16.91
CA THR A 66 -5.03 3.55 -15.54
C THR A 66 -4.84 2.36 -14.61
N VAL A 67 -3.93 2.51 -13.67
CA VAL A 67 -3.61 1.51 -12.64
C VAL A 67 -3.90 2.06 -11.26
N THR A 68 -4.24 1.20 -10.30
CA THR A 68 -4.42 1.60 -8.91
C THR A 68 -3.07 1.53 -8.20
N VAL A 69 -2.61 2.63 -7.61
CA VAL A 69 -1.26 2.74 -7.04
C VAL A 69 -1.28 3.23 -5.60
N TYR A 70 -0.28 2.81 -4.83
CA TYR A 70 0.17 3.54 -3.66
C TYR A 70 1.13 4.65 -4.11
N LYS A 71 0.88 5.89 -3.68
CA LYS A 71 1.83 6.99 -3.78
C LYS A 71 2.73 7.02 -2.55
N THR A 72 4.04 7.11 -2.76
CA THR A 72 5.05 7.15 -1.70
C THR A 72 6.19 8.05 -2.13
N GLY A 73 6.94 8.58 -1.17
CA GLY A 73 8.11 9.38 -1.48
C GLY A 73 9.34 8.99 -0.68
N ILE A 74 10.51 9.24 -1.28
CA ILE A 74 11.84 9.01 -0.70
C ILE A 74 12.62 10.31 -0.76
N THR A 75 13.26 10.67 0.34
CA THR A 75 14.20 11.79 0.42
C THR A 75 15.58 11.24 0.75
N ARG A 76 16.61 11.71 0.03
CA ARG A 76 17.99 11.33 0.28
C ARG A 76 18.96 12.46 -0.03
N SER A 77 20.09 12.47 0.66
CA SER A 77 21.19 13.40 0.42
C SER A 77 22.30 12.71 -0.34
N VAL A 78 22.62 13.20 -1.54
CA VAL A 78 23.66 12.66 -2.42
C VAL A 78 24.65 13.77 -2.72
N PHE A 79 25.93 13.57 -2.35
CA PHE A 79 26.99 14.58 -2.49
C PHE A 79 26.67 15.95 -1.87
N GLY A 80 25.80 16.00 -0.85
CA GLY A 80 25.38 17.24 -0.19
C GLY A 80 24.15 17.90 -0.81
N GLU A 81 23.61 17.34 -1.90
CA GLU A 81 22.37 17.79 -2.52
C GLU A 81 21.18 16.94 -2.06
N LEU A 82 20.05 17.60 -1.82
CA LEU A 82 18.80 16.95 -1.43
C LEU A 82 18.05 16.48 -2.67
N GLU A 83 17.87 15.17 -2.81
CA GLU A 83 17.06 14.56 -3.85
C GLU A 83 15.74 14.05 -3.25
N GLN A 84 14.61 14.38 -3.88
CA GLN A 84 13.30 13.91 -3.48
C GLN A 84 12.58 13.25 -4.64
N TYR A 85 12.05 12.06 -4.38
CA TYR A 85 11.35 11.27 -5.37
C TYR A 85 9.93 10.99 -4.90
N GLU A 86 8.97 11.15 -5.81
CA GLU A 86 7.65 10.51 -5.70
C GLU A 86 7.63 9.24 -6.53
N VAL A 87 7.02 8.20 -5.98
CA VAL A 87 7.03 6.86 -6.55
C VAL A 87 5.62 6.30 -6.53
N MET A 88 5.18 5.80 -7.67
CA MET A 88 3.90 5.15 -7.86
C MET A 88 4.12 3.64 -7.86
N VAL A 89 3.48 2.93 -6.94
CA VAL A 89 3.61 1.49 -6.79
C VAL A 89 2.27 0.83 -7.06
N ASP A 90 2.19 -0.05 -8.04
CA ASP A 90 0.98 -0.82 -8.35
C ASP A 90 0.48 -1.55 -7.09
N ALA A 91 -0.77 -1.26 -6.69
CA ALA A 91 -1.32 -1.73 -5.44
C ALA A 91 -1.58 -3.24 -5.43
N LYS A 92 -1.70 -3.89 -6.60
CA LYS A 92 -1.95 -5.35 -6.71
C LYS A 92 -0.64 -6.14 -6.65
N THR A 93 0.38 -5.67 -7.37
CA THR A 93 1.61 -6.42 -7.64
C THR A 93 2.80 -5.92 -6.83
N GLY A 94 2.81 -4.65 -6.44
CA GLY A 94 3.98 -3.99 -5.85
C GLY A 94 5.02 -3.52 -6.87
N MET A 95 4.72 -3.58 -8.16
CA MET A 95 5.61 -3.07 -9.21
C MET A 95 5.71 -1.54 -9.12
N ILE A 96 6.92 -1.00 -9.25
CA ILE A 96 7.11 0.45 -9.40
C ILE A 96 6.71 0.79 -10.83
N VAL A 97 5.66 1.60 -10.99
CA VAL A 97 5.11 1.97 -12.31
C VAL A 97 5.57 3.34 -12.77
N ASP A 98 5.92 4.23 -11.84
CA ASP A 98 6.51 5.52 -12.16
C ASP A 98 7.39 6.05 -11.01
N VAL A 99 8.36 6.89 -11.37
CA VAL A 99 9.25 7.61 -10.44
C VAL A 99 9.44 9.04 -10.96
N ILE A 100 8.99 10.01 -10.17
CA ILE A 100 9.06 11.43 -10.48
C ILE A 100 10.13 12.06 -9.60
N ASP A 101 11.11 12.69 -10.23
CA ASP A 101 12.09 13.54 -9.54
C ASP A 101 11.42 14.87 -9.21
N THR A 102 11.26 15.15 -7.92
CA THR A 102 10.82 16.44 -7.43
C THR A 102 12.09 17.19 -7.00
N ALA A 103 12.75 17.83 -7.96
CA ALA A 103 13.89 18.69 -7.68
C ALA A 103 13.52 19.69 -6.57
N ALA A 104 14.36 19.78 -5.55
CA ALA A 104 14.22 20.73 -4.44
C ALA A 104 14.52 22.17 -4.90
#